data_AF-D4AYM5-F1
#
_entry.id   AF-D4AYM5-F1
#
_cell.length_a   1.000
_cell.length_b   1.000
_cell.length_c   1.000
_cell.angle_alpha   90.00
_cell.angle_beta   90.00
_cell.angle_gamma   90.00
#
_symmetry.space_group_name_H-M   'P 1'
#
loop_
_entity.id
_entity.type
_entity.pdbx_description
1 polymer ?
#
loop_
_entity_poly.entity_id
_entity_poly.type
_entity_poly.pdbx_seq_one_letter_code
_entity_poly.pdbx_strand_id
1 'polypeptide(L)'
;MSFPAIFRWLVSAITAPHSKIRGLSALLQSPASSPKKDDYQIQQENIIKLLKGSSYTIPHLEEVLKGWYMGVNPAYDKIKAEEGEFLKKWIERHNLREMAVKVDLSLCIACFFPRTTEEKLQVLFEKMAWFFAFDDDVDSFLTSEEFVKQDPAAFVKYWLDPSRSGPEPYVLPSCIIYRTVGPKLAVGWSNESKFQFQKTTVEYIDCLMEVSKQREKYLPSLDEYIEGRIINIGVYPTLDLIP
;
A
#
# COMPACT_ATOMS: atom_id res chain seq x y z
N MET A 1 6.49 -4.64 -13.45
CA MET A 1 5.50 -3.61 -13.87
C MET A 1 5.59 -2.50 -12.86
N SER A 2 5.82 -1.25 -13.27
CA SER A 2 5.90 -0.16 -12.30
C SER A 2 4.48 0.09 -11.75
N PHE A 3 4.38 0.16 -10.43
CA PHE A 3 3.19 0.54 -9.65
C PHE A 3 2.26 1.60 -10.29
N PRO A 4 2.76 2.67 -10.96
CA PRO A 4 1.91 3.64 -11.65
C PRO A 4 1.03 3.06 -12.76
N ALA A 5 1.38 1.92 -13.34
CA ALA A 5 0.56 1.23 -14.35
C ALA A 5 -0.66 0.55 -13.73
N ILE A 6 -0.51 -0.06 -12.55
CA ILE A 6 -1.60 -0.72 -11.81
C ILE A 6 -2.59 0.34 -11.29
N PHE A 7 -2.09 1.51 -10.91
CA PHE A 7 -2.92 2.56 -10.33
C PHE A 7 -3.69 3.38 -11.37
N ARG A 8 -3.03 3.77 -12.47
CA ARG A 8 -3.74 4.33 -13.65
C ARG A 8 -4.79 3.35 -14.18
N TRP A 9 -4.51 2.05 -14.05
CA TRP A 9 -5.45 1.00 -14.39
C TRP A 9 -6.65 0.93 -13.43
N LEU A 10 -6.46 1.00 -12.10
CA LEU A 10 -7.56 1.02 -11.13
C LEU A 10 -8.53 2.20 -11.40
N VAL A 11 -7.99 3.38 -11.68
CA VAL A 11 -8.77 4.59 -12.01
C VAL A 11 -9.44 4.47 -13.40
N SER A 12 -8.77 3.88 -14.38
CA SER A 12 -9.31 3.67 -15.73
C SER A 12 -10.37 2.57 -15.81
N ALA A 13 -10.32 1.56 -14.93
CA ALA A 13 -11.30 0.47 -14.87
C ALA A 13 -12.67 0.91 -14.32
N ILE A 14 -12.72 2.07 -13.65
CA ILE A 14 -13.95 2.68 -13.14
C ILE A 14 -14.69 3.48 -14.25
N THR A 15 -14.11 3.67 -15.44
CA THR A 15 -14.57 4.73 -16.37
C THR A 15 -14.83 4.35 -17.83
N ALA A 16 -14.76 3.08 -18.27
CA ALA A 16 -14.87 2.74 -19.71
C ALA A 16 -15.81 1.54 -20.03
N PRO A 17 -16.46 1.46 -21.21
CA PRO A 17 -17.46 0.41 -21.50
C PRO A 17 -16.99 -0.73 -22.43
N HIS A 18 -17.57 -1.92 -22.17
CA HIS A 18 -17.75 -3.12 -23.02
C HIS A 18 -16.58 -4.07 -23.35
N SER A 19 -16.68 -5.32 -22.86
CA SER A 19 -16.94 -6.56 -23.63
C SER A 19 -16.35 -7.83 -22.97
N LYS A 20 -16.93 -9.00 -23.33
CA LYS A 20 -17.00 -10.29 -22.61
C LYS A 20 -15.68 -11.06 -22.44
N ILE A 21 -15.61 -11.88 -21.38
CA ILE A 21 -14.43 -12.69 -20.97
C ILE A 21 -14.62 -14.19 -21.24
N ARG A 22 -13.51 -14.86 -21.61
CA ARG A 22 -13.32 -16.32 -21.56
C ARG A 22 -12.08 -16.71 -20.73
N GLY A 23 -12.34 -17.51 -19.68
CA GLY A 23 -11.55 -18.46 -18.88
C GLY A 23 -10.01 -18.48 -18.87
N LEU A 24 -9.45 -18.44 -17.65
CA LEU A 24 -8.10 -18.89 -17.28
C LEU A 24 -8.21 -20.09 -16.32
N SER A 25 -8.05 -21.32 -16.84
CA SER A 25 -8.08 -22.57 -16.07
C SER A 25 -6.74 -23.35 -16.13
N ALA A 26 -5.67 -22.76 -16.64
CA ALA A 26 -4.46 -23.51 -17.00
C ALA A 26 -3.27 -23.36 -16.04
N LEU A 27 -3.41 -22.67 -14.90
CA LEU A 27 -2.28 -22.32 -14.03
C LEU A 27 -2.14 -23.17 -12.75
N LEU A 28 -2.94 -24.23 -12.59
CA LEU A 28 -2.91 -25.09 -11.40
C LEU A 28 -2.20 -26.42 -11.67
N GLN A 29 -0.88 -26.40 -11.84
CA GLN A 29 -0.03 -27.57 -11.59
C GLN A 29 1.31 -27.12 -10.98
N SER A 30 1.53 -27.44 -9.70
CA SER A 30 2.80 -27.23 -8.99
C SER A 30 3.60 -28.54 -8.92
N PRO A 31 4.92 -28.53 -9.16
CA PRO A 31 5.79 -29.61 -8.73
C PRO A 31 6.41 -29.32 -7.34
N ALA A 32 6.51 -30.39 -6.56
CA ALA A 32 7.09 -30.42 -5.22
C ALA A 32 8.63 -30.55 -5.27
N SER A 33 9.34 -29.43 -5.21
CA SER A 33 10.73 -29.39 -4.73
C SER A 33 11.13 -27.95 -4.44
N SER A 34 11.79 -27.72 -3.29
CA SER A 34 12.31 -26.41 -2.91
C SER A 34 13.35 -25.95 -3.96
N PRO A 35 13.10 -24.85 -4.70
CA PRO A 35 13.96 -24.43 -5.80
C PRO A 35 15.32 -23.94 -5.29
N LYS A 36 16.40 -24.29 -5.99
CA LYS A 36 17.75 -23.74 -5.73
C LYS A 36 17.78 -22.24 -6.06
N LYS A 37 18.70 -21.46 -5.48
CA LYS A 37 18.79 -20.00 -5.69
C LYS A 37 18.86 -19.57 -7.17
N ASP A 38 19.46 -20.38 -8.04
CA ASP A 38 19.54 -20.09 -9.49
C ASP A 38 18.23 -20.39 -10.25
N ASP A 39 17.33 -21.17 -9.65
CA ASP A 39 16.08 -21.65 -10.24
C ASP A 39 15.00 -20.54 -10.24
N TYR A 40 14.93 -19.71 -9.20
CA TYR A 40 13.90 -18.67 -9.11
C TYR A 40 14.10 -17.55 -10.15
N GLN A 41 15.35 -17.19 -10.49
CA GLN A 41 15.62 -16.17 -11.51
C GLN A 41 15.18 -16.65 -12.89
N ILE A 42 15.43 -17.92 -13.22
CA ILE A 42 14.96 -18.55 -14.45
C ILE A 42 13.42 -18.59 -14.48
N GLN A 43 12.79 -18.97 -13.37
CA GLN A 43 11.33 -18.95 -13.25
C GLN A 43 10.75 -17.53 -13.44
N GLN A 44 11.38 -16.51 -12.85
CA GLN A 44 10.99 -15.11 -13.00
C GLN A 44 11.10 -14.66 -14.46
N GLU A 45 12.20 -14.97 -15.13
CA GLU A 45 12.38 -14.68 -16.56
C GLU A 45 11.34 -15.36 -17.43
N ASN A 46 11.00 -16.62 -17.13
CA ASN A 46 9.97 -17.36 -17.87
C ASN A 46 8.59 -16.72 -17.71
N ILE A 47 8.23 -16.31 -16.49
CA ILE A 47 6.99 -15.57 -16.23
C ILE A 47 6.99 -14.25 -17.01
N ILE A 48 8.08 -13.49 -16.96
CA ILE A 48 8.18 -12.22 -17.69
C ILE A 48 8.01 -12.43 -19.19
N LYS A 49 8.66 -13.47 -19.77
CA LYS A 49 8.53 -13.81 -21.19
C LYS A 49 7.09 -14.17 -21.57
N LEU A 50 6.38 -14.90 -20.70
CA LEU A 50 4.97 -15.28 -20.92
C LEU A 50 4.02 -14.07 -20.84
N LEU A 51 4.29 -13.14 -19.93
CA LEU A 51 3.48 -11.94 -19.75
C LEU A 51 3.76 -10.86 -20.81
N LYS A 52 5.01 -10.75 -21.27
CA LYS A 52 5.45 -9.69 -22.19
C LYS A 52 4.85 -9.86 -23.58
N GLY A 53 4.13 -8.86 -24.05
CA GLY A 53 3.46 -8.87 -25.35
C GLY A 53 2.07 -9.53 -25.34
N SER A 54 1.67 -10.11 -24.21
CA SER A 54 0.32 -10.64 -24.01
C SER A 54 -0.64 -9.50 -23.63
N SER A 55 -1.87 -9.56 -24.13
CA SER A 55 -2.95 -8.64 -23.75
C SER A 55 -3.92 -9.36 -22.83
N TYR A 56 -4.32 -8.68 -21.75
CA TYR A 56 -5.26 -9.20 -20.77
C TYR A 56 -6.42 -8.22 -20.64
N THR A 57 -7.64 -8.73 -20.77
CA THR A 57 -8.87 -7.96 -20.49
C THR A 57 -9.28 -8.23 -19.05
N ILE A 58 -9.28 -7.19 -18.23
CA ILE A 58 -9.74 -7.29 -16.85
C ILE A 58 -11.22 -6.91 -16.82
N PRO A 59 -12.09 -7.69 -16.15
CA PRO A 59 -13.52 -7.39 -16.09
C PRO A 59 -13.81 -6.02 -15.47
N HIS A 60 -14.91 -5.41 -15.91
CA HIS A 60 -15.48 -4.25 -15.24
C HIS A 60 -15.90 -4.63 -13.83
N LEU A 61 -15.21 -4.06 -12.84
CA LEU A 61 -15.43 -4.41 -11.44
C LEU A 61 -16.84 -4.03 -10.98
N GLU A 62 -17.49 -3.03 -11.59
CA GLU A 62 -18.87 -2.64 -11.29
C GLU A 62 -19.88 -3.78 -11.50
N GLU A 63 -19.67 -4.61 -12.53
CA GLU A 63 -20.55 -5.75 -12.81
C GLU A 63 -20.42 -6.84 -11.73
N VAL A 64 -19.23 -6.93 -11.12
CA VAL A 64 -18.88 -7.91 -10.08
C VAL A 64 -19.22 -7.38 -8.68
N LEU A 65 -19.13 -6.07 -8.48
CA LEU A 65 -19.34 -5.37 -7.20
C LEU A 65 -20.71 -4.72 -7.11
N LYS A 66 -21.74 -5.33 -7.70
CA LYS A 66 -23.12 -4.80 -7.63
C LYS A 66 -23.54 -4.57 -6.18
N GLY A 67 -24.06 -3.38 -5.91
CA GLY A 67 -24.48 -2.96 -4.57
C GLY A 67 -23.39 -2.28 -3.74
N TRP A 68 -22.14 -2.26 -4.21
CA TRP A 68 -21.09 -1.45 -3.59
C TRP A 68 -21.31 0.02 -3.92
N TYR A 69 -21.07 0.88 -2.93
CA TYR A 69 -21.10 2.32 -3.14
C TYR A 69 -19.82 2.77 -3.85
N MET A 70 -19.97 3.38 -5.02
CA MET A 70 -18.90 3.99 -5.78
C MET A 70 -19.11 5.50 -5.78
N GLY A 71 -18.13 6.27 -5.31
CA GLY A 71 -18.22 7.72 -5.28
C GLY A 71 -16.87 8.37 -5.01
N VAL A 72 -16.81 9.68 -5.14
CA VAL A 72 -15.65 10.51 -4.84
C VAL A 72 -16.04 11.46 -3.71
N ASN A 73 -15.19 11.58 -2.69
CA ASN A 73 -15.43 12.51 -1.60
C ASN A 73 -15.52 13.97 -2.14
N PRO A 74 -16.54 14.77 -1.77
CA PRO A 74 -16.68 16.16 -2.22
C PRO A 74 -15.48 17.07 -1.90
N ALA A 75 -14.68 16.71 -0.90
CA ALA A 75 -13.48 17.45 -0.53
C ALA A 75 -12.26 17.19 -1.44
N TYR A 76 -12.36 16.30 -2.43
CA TYR A 76 -11.23 15.91 -3.30
C TYR A 76 -10.43 17.11 -3.84
N ASP A 77 -11.10 18.08 -4.47
CA ASP A 77 -10.42 19.23 -5.10
C ASP A 77 -9.61 20.05 -4.09
N LYS A 78 -10.10 20.14 -2.85
CA LYS A 78 -9.40 20.84 -1.77
C LYS A 78 -8.14 20.11 -1.34
N ILE A 79 -8.25 18.80 -1.09
CA ILE A 79 -7.09 17.96 -0.75
C ILE A 79 -6.07 17.98 -1.88
N LYS A 80 -6.54 17.93 -3.13
CA LYS A 80 -5.70 17.96 -4.32
C LYS A 80 -4.90 19.27 -4.45
N ALA A 81 -5.53 20.39 -4.12
CA ALA A 81 -4.87 21.70 -4.16
C ALA A 81 -3.70 21.80 -3.16
N GLU A 82 -3.74 21.06 -2.05
CA GLU A 82 -2.74 21.09 -0.99
C GLU A 82 -1.71 19.94 -1.08
N GLU A 83 -1.99 18.91 -1.90
CA GLU A 83 -1.18 17.70 -2.05
C GLU A 83 0.30 17.99 -2.34
N GLY A 84 0.59 18.88 -3.31
CA GLY A 84 1.96 19.13 -3.74
C GLY A 84 2.87 19.67 -2.62
N GLU A 85 2.37 20.65 -1.86
CA GLU A 85 3.11 21.24 -0.74
C GLU A 85 3.23 20.25 0.43
N PHE A 86 2.19 19.45 0.69
CA PHE A 86 2.25 18.38 1.69
C PHE A 86 3.34 17.36 1.35
N LEU A 87 3.32 16.80 0.13
CA LEU A 87 4.28 15.79 -0.31
C LEU A 87 5.70 16.35 -0.29
N LYS A 88 5.91 17.60 -0.74
CA LYS A 88 7.22 18.27 -0.69
C LYS A 88 7.77 18.42 0.73
N LYS A 89 6.89 18.66 1.70
CA LYS A 89 7.28 18.83 3.10
C LYS A 89 7.63 17.52 3.79
N TRP A 90 6.90 16.44 3.50
CA TRP A 90 6.96 15.21 4.30
C TRP A 90 7.54 14.00 3.60
N ILE A 91 7.64 14.00 2.27
CA ILE A 91 8.29 12.95 1.50
C ILE A 91 9.60 13.50 0.96
N GLU A 92 10.72 13.04 1.48
CA GLU A 92 12.05 13.52 1.09
C GLU A 92 12.43 13.11 -0.35
N ARG A 93 12.06 11.89 -0.75
CA ARG A 93 12.42 11.33 -2.06
C ARG A 93 11.58 11.92 -3.19
N HIS A 94 12.24 12.49 -4.20
CA HIS A 94 11.57 13.15 -5.32
C HIS A 94 10.68 12.24 -6.15
N ASN A 95 11.19 11.05 -6.49
CA ASN A 95 10.47 10.05 -7.28
C ASN A 95 9.20 9.55 -6.58
N LEU A 96 9.18 9.41 -5.25
CA LEU A 96 7.97 9.08 -4.49
C LEU A 96 6.92 10.19 -4.61
N ARG A 97 7.33 11.46 -4.53
CA ARG A 97 6.42 12.60 -4.73
C ARG A 97 5.84 12.62 -6.15
N GLU A 98 6.69 12.48 -7.16
CA GLU A 98 6.24 12.39 -8.55
C GLU A 98 5.28 11.23 -8.76
N MET A 99 5.53 10.10 -8.08
CA MET A 99 4.65 8.94 -8.16
C MET A 99 3.27 9.25 -7.58
N ALA A 100 3.22 9.77 -6.36
CA ALA A 100 1.97 10.15 -5.70
C ALA A 100 1.14 11.12 -6.55
N VAL A 101 1.78 12.12 -7.17
CA VAL A 101 1.10 13.06 -8.08
C VAL A 101 0.63 12.35 -9.35
N LYS A 102 1.48 11.51 -9.95
CA LYS A 102 1.19 10.80 -11.22
C LYS A 102 0.03 9.81 -11.09
N VAL A 103 -0.14 9.21 -9.93
CA VAL A 103 -1.21 8.24 -9.64
C VAL A 103 -2.47 8.89 -9.06
N ASP A 104 -2.45 10.22 -8.89
CA ASP A 104 -3.51 10.99 -8.25
C ASP A 104 -3.92 10.41 -6.89
N LEU A 105 -2.98 10.46 -5.95
CA LEU A 105 -3.17 9.92 -4.61
C LEU A 105 -4.40 10.54 -3.93
N SER A 106 -4.60 11.86 -4.03
CA SER A 106 -5.81 12.52 -3.52
C SER A 106 -7.10 11.90 -4.06
N LEU A 107 -7.19 11.64 -5.37
CA LEU A 107 -8.38 11.03 -5.98
C LEU A 107 -8.60 9.61 -5.43
N CYS A 108 -7.54 8.82 -5.32
CA CYS A 108 -7.65 7.47 -4.77
C CYS A 108 -8.21 7.47 -3.35
N ILE A 109 -7.75 8.39 -2.50
CA ILE A 109 -8.23 8.44 -1.10
C ILE A 109 -9.66 8.94 -1.04
N ALA A 110 -10.02 9.91 -1.90
CA ALA A 110 -11.40 10.37 -2.03
C ALA A 110 -12.34 9.25 -2.51
N CYS A 111 -11.86 8.30 -3.32
CA CYS A 111 -12.61 7.11 -3.74
C CYS A 111 -12.73 6.05 -2.63
N PHE A 112 -11.70 5.86 -1.80
CA PHE A 112 -11.75 4.91 -0.68
C PHE A 112 -12.65 5.40 0.46
N PHE A 113 -12.70 6.71 0.68
CA PHE A 113 -13.42 7.32 1.81
C PHE A 113 -14.43 8.38 1.33
N PRO A 114 -15.40 8.01 0.48
CA PRO A 114 -16.22 8.99 -0.22
C PRO A 114 -17.27 9.67 0.65
N ARG A 115 -17.46 9.20 1.89
CA ARG A 115 -18.48 9.70 2.83
C ARG A 115 -17.90 10.26 4.13
N THR A 116 -16.58 10.35 4.27
CA THR A 116 -15.95 10.95 5.46
C THR A 116 -16.01 12.47 5.38
N THR A 117 -15.89 13.14 6.53
CA THR A 117 -15.75 14.60 6.55
C THR A 117 -14.43 15.01 5.88
N GLU A 118 -14.33 16.28 5.51
CA GLU A 118 -13.11 16.86 4.94
C GLU A 118 -11.92 16.69 5.89
N GLU A 119 -12.09 16.98 7.18
CA GLU A 119 -11.03 16.91 8.18
C GLU A 119 -10.53 15.48 8.33
N LYS A 120 -11.44 14.50 8.33
CA LYS A 120 -11.07 13.09 8.40
C LYS A 120 -10.40 12.65 7.09
N LEU A 121 -10.88 13.11 5.94
CA LEU A 121 -10.27 12.81 4.64
C LEU A 121 -8.83 13.32 4.57
N GLN A 122 -8.55 14.52 5.09
CA GLN A 122 -7.18 15.05 5.18
C GLN A 122 -6.28 14.12 6.01
N VAL A 123 -6.73 13.69 7.20
CA VAL A 123 -5.97 12.73 8.03
C VAL A 123 -5.73 11.40 7.30
N LEU A 124 -6.74 10.90 6.59
CA LEU A 124 -6.65 9.68 5.79
C LEU A 124 -5.69 9.84 4.60
N PHE A 125 -5.68 11.00 3.96
CA PHE A 125 -4.72 11.32 2.90
C PHE A 125 -3.28 11.27 3.42
N GLU A 126 -2.99 11.91 4.56
CA GLU A 126 -1.65 11.88 5.15
C GLU A 126 -1.23 10.44 5.52
N LYS A 127 -2.16 9.64 6.05
CA LYS A 127 -1.91 8.23 6.42
C LYS A 127 -1.64 7.37 5.20
N MET A 128 -2.37 7.60 4.12
CA MET A 128 -2.20 6.84 2.89
C MET A 128 -0.95 7.28 2.12
N ALA A 129 -0.59 8.57 2.17
CA ALA A 129 0.70 9.05 1.67
C ALA A 129 1.86 8.32 2.36
N TRP A 130 1.80 8.10 3.67
CA TRP A 130 2.76 7.24 4.36
C TRP A 130 2.72 5.81 3.83
N PHE A 131 1.53 5.23 3.66
CA PHE A 131 1.37 3.85 3.23
C PHE A 131 2.07 3.60 1.88
N PHE A 132 1.81 4.44 0.89
CA PHE A 132 2.47 4.34 -0.43
C PHE A 132 3.96 4.66 -0.37
N ALA A 133 4.37 5.69 0.37
CA ALA A 133 5.78 6.04 0.49
C ALA A 133 6.59 4.95 1.18
N PHE A 134 6.04 4.33 2.22
CA PHE A 134 6.67 3.21 2.93
C PHE A 134 6.70 1.95 2.07
N ASP A 135 5.61 1.62 1.38
CA ASP A 135 5.54 0.50 0.43
C ASP A 135 6.62 0.62 -0.65
N ASP A 136 6.71 1.78 -1.30
CA ASP A 136 7.72 2.02 -2.33
C ASP A 136 9.16 2.04 -1.77
N ASP A 137 9.39 2.62 -0.58
CA ASP A 137 10.71 2.58 0.07
C ASP A 137 11.13 1.13 0.31
N VAL A 138 10.22 0.32 0.85
CA VAL A 138 10.47 -1.09 1.11
C VAL A 138 10.62 -1.89 -0.16
N ASP A 139 9.83 -1.63 -1.21
CA ASP A 139 9.84 -2.43 -2.44
C ASP A 139 10.90 -2.06 -3.46
N SER A 140 11.22 -0.79 -3.59
CA SER A 140 11.97 -0.29 -4.75
C SER A 140 13.32 0.34 -4.42
N PHE A 141 13.51 0.82 -3.18
CA PHE A 141 14.63 1.72 -2.89
C PHE A 141 15.60 1.23 -1.83
N LEU A 142 15.26 0.17 -1.10
CA LEU A 142 16.06 -0.31 0.01
C LEU A 142 16.34 -1.80 -0.10
N THR A 143 17.58 -2.15 0.21
CA THR A 143 18.02 -3.52 0.47
C THR A 143 17.59 -3.96 1.86
N SER A 144 17.47 -5.27 2.06
CA SER A 144 17.17 -5.84 3.39
C SER A 144 18.15 -5.42 4.49
N GLU A 145 19.40 -5.09 4.15
CA GLU A 145 20.41 -4.61 5.09
C GLU A 145 20.18 -3.17 5.57
N GLU A 146 19.65 -2.30 4.71
CA GLU A 146 19.34 -0.91 5.06
C GLU A 146 18.23 -0.83 6.12
N PHE A 147 17.41 -1.87 6.23
CA PHE A 147 16.37 -2.00 7.26
C PHE A 147 16.87 -2.38 8.65
N VAL A 148 18.00 -3.09 8.75
CA VAL A 148 18.42 -3.74 10.01
C VAL A 148 18.64 -2.75 11.16
N LYS A 149 18.90 -1.48 10.84
CA LYS A 149 19.14 -0.41 11.83
C LYS A 149 17.91 0.42 12.16
N GLN A 150 16.75 0.08 11.59
CA GLN A 150 15.57 0.93 11.61
C GLN A 150 14.41 0.22 12.29
N ASP A 151 13.59 0.97 13.02
CA ASP A 151 12.43 0.42 13.73
C ASP A 151 11.15 1.19 13.39
N PRO A 152 10.59 0.99 12.17
CA PRO A 152 9.35 1.66 11.75
C PRO A 152 8.18 1.37 12.68
N ALA A 153 8.11 0.15 13.23
CA ALA A 153 7.06 -0.27 14.16
C ALA A 153 7.13 0.53 15.46
N ALA A 154 8.31 0.67 16.07
CA ALA A 154 8.48 1.49 17.26
C ALA A 154 8.20 2.97 16.99
N PHE A 155 8.59 3.50 15.83
CA PHE A 155 8.34 4.90 15.48
C PHE A 155 6.86 5.21 15.30
N VAL A 156 6.13 4.33 14.63
CA VAL A 156 4.68 4.44 14.50
C VAL A 156 4.01 4.41 15.87
N LYS A 157 4.41 3.47 16.75
CA LYS A 157 3.91 3.41 18.13
C LYS A 157 4.21 4.70 18.90
N TYR A 158 5.44 5.21 18.77
CA TYR A 158 5.88 6.44 19.43
C TYR A 158 4.98 7.62 19.04
N TRP A 159 4.69 7.82 17.75
CA TRP A 159 3.87 8.96 17.30
C TRP A 159 2.36 8.79 17.46
N LEU A 160 1.88 7.56 17.68
CA LEU A 160 0.49 7.30 18.08
C LEU A 160 0.26 7.50 19.58
N ASP A 161 1.31 7.45 20.39
CA ASP A 161 1.21 7.64 21.84
C ASP A 161 1.19 9.14 22.21
N PRO A 162 0.08 9.67 22.76
CA PRO A 162 0.03 11.05 23.24
C PRO A 162 0.94 11.31 24.44
N SER A 163 1.30 10.25 25.19
CA SER A 163 2.17 10.29 26.37
C SER A 163 3.63 9.91 26.07
N ARG A 164 3.99 9.81 24.79
CA ARG A 164 5.33 9.44 24.33
C ARG A 164 6.42 10.24 25.06
N SER A 165 7.46 9.53 25.46
CA SER A 165 8.62 10.09 26.15
C SER A 165 9.89 9.34 25.72
N GLY A 166 11.05 9.94 25.98
CA GLY A 166 12.33 9.37 25.58
C GLY A 166 12.69 9.67 24.11
N PRO A 167 13.79 9.08 23.62
CA PRO A 167 14.30 9.36 22.29
C PRO A 167 13.36 8.78 21.22
N GLU A 168 13.18 9.55 20.15
CA GLU A 168 12.46 9.11 18.96
C GLU A 168 13.24 7.98 18.26
N PRO A 169 12.59 6.88 17.85
CA PRO A 169 13.27 5.81 17.11
C PRO A 169 13.86 6.28 15.78
N TYR A 170 14.99 5.70 15.38
CA TYR A 170 15.60 5.97 14.08
C TYR A 170 14.87 5.18 12.97
N VAL A 171 14.47 5.87 11.90
CA VAL A 171 13.62 5.33 10.83
C VAL A 171 13.87 5.95 9.47
N LEU A 172 13.16 5.41 8.48
CA LEU A 172 13.19 5.83 7.10
C LEU A 172 12.59 7.22 6.92
N PRO A 173 13.05 7.97 5.91
CA PRO A 173 12.42 9.23 5.53
C PRO A 173 10.91 9.10 5.27
N SER A 174 10.43 8.00 4.65
CA SER A 174 9.00 7.77 4.45
C SER A 174 8.20 7.71 5.75
N CYS A 175 8.79 7.19 6.83
CA CYS A 175 8.14 7.12 8.14
C CYS A 175 7.92 8.49 8.78
N ILE A 176 8.68 9.52 8.40
CA ILE A 176 8.62 10.86 9.02
C ILE A 176 7.23 11.51 8.89
N ILE A 177 6.43 11.11 7.89
CA ILE A 177 5.01 11.51 7.78
C ILE A 177 4.23 11.22 9.09
N TYR A 178 4.60 10.20 9.86
CA TYR A 178 3.92 9.91 11.14
C TYR A 178 4.04 11.01 12.19
N ARG A 179 5.03 11.92 12.06
CA ARG A 179 5.12 13.11 12.92
C ARG A 179 3.90 14.03 12.80
N THR A 180 3.25 14.05 11.63
CA THR A 180 2.01 14.81 11.41
C THR A 180 0.77 13.95 11.66
N VAL A 181 0.70 12.76 11.05
CA VAL A 181 -0.55 12.01 11.02
C VAL A 181 -0.79 11.19 12.29
N GLY A 182 0.27 10.70 12.96
CA GLY A 182 0.15 9.90 14.19
C GLY A 182 -0.69 10.58 15.28
N PRO A 183 -0.38 11.84 15.67
CA PRO A 183 -1.16 12.57 16.66
C PRO A 183 -2.62 12.82 16.27
N LYS A 184 -2.93 12.87 14.96
CA LYS A 184 -4.28 13.13 14.44
C LYS A 184 -5.13 11.86 14.37
N LEU A 185 -4.53 10.71 14.09
CA LEU A 185 -5.23 9.44 13.91
C LEU A 185 -5.97 9.01 15.19
N ALA A 186 -5.31 9.13 16.33
CA ALA A 186 -5.78 8.61 17.61
C ALA A 186 -6.82 9.50 18.32
N VAL A 187 -7.21 10.63 17.71
CA VAL A 187 -8.18 11.57 18.28
C VAL A 187 -9.57 10.92 18.32
N GLY A 188 -10.13 10.80 19.51
CA GLY A 188 -11.48 10.25 19.72
C GLY A 188 -11.57 8.72 19.72
N TRP A 189 -10.46 8.00 19.51
CA TRP A 189 -10.46 6.53 19.56
C TRP A 189 -10.50 5.98 20.99
N SER A 190 -11.20 4.86 21.17
CA SER A 190 -11.11 4.01 22.36
C SER A 190 -9.69 3.41 22.50
N ASN A 191 -9.38 2.87 23.67
CA ASN A 191 -8.10 2.17 23.87
C ASN A 191 -8.04 0.89 23.03
N GLU A 192 -9.18 0.22 22.86
CA GLU A 192 -9.33 -0.98 22.05
C GLU A 192 -9.08 -0.70 20.57
N SER A 193 -9.66 0.37 20.02
CA SER A 193 -9.43 0.78 18.62
C SER A 193 -7.98 1.20 18.39
N LYS A 194 -7.36 1.92 19.34
CA LYS A 194 -5.93 2.26 19.28
C LYS A 194 -5.06 1.01 19.29
N PHE A 195 -5.35 0.05 20.17
CA PHE A 195 -4.60 -1.20 20.25
C PHE A 195 -4.73 -2.01 18.97
N GLN A 196 -5.96 -2.14 18.43
CA GLN A 196 -6.22 -2.86 17.19
C GLN A 196 -5.47 -2.23 16.01
N PHE A 197 -5.56 -0.91 15.84
CA PHE A 197 -4.84 -0.19 14.79
C PHE A 197 -3.32 -0.32 14.92
N GLN A 198 -2.78 -0.24 16.13
CA GLN A 198 -1.36 -0.46 16.37
C GLN A 198 -0.95 -1.88 16.00
N LYS A 199 -1.74 -2.89 16.40
CA LYS A 199 -1.49 -4.29 16.07
C LYS A 199 -1.43 -4.50 14.56
N THR A 200 -2.47 -4.12 13.83
CA THR A 200 -2.56 -4.35 12.37
C THR A 200 -1.51 -3.55 11.59
N THR A 201 -1.15 -2.36 12.06
CA THR A 201 -0.10 -1.54 11.42
C THR A 201 1.28 -2.16 11.62
N VAL A 202 1.56 -2.72 12.80
CA VAL A 202 2.82 -3.42 13.08
C VAL A 202 2.90 -4.72 12.29
N GLU A 203 1.83 -5.52 12.26
CA GLU A 203 1.76 -6.75 11.45
C GLU A 203 2.00 -6.44 9.96
N TYR A 204 1.45 -5.35 9.44
CA TYR A 204 1.71 -4.87 8.08
C TYR A 204 3.20 -4.55 7.86
N ILE A 205 3.81 -3.74 8.73
CA ILE A 205 5.21 -3.33 8.64
C ILE A 205 6.12 -4.56 8.64
N ASP A 206 5.94 -5.43 9.63
CA ASP A 206 6.78 -6.62 9.82
C ASP A 206 6.66 -7.56 8.62
N CYS A 207 5.43 -7.80 8.13
CA CYS A 207 5.21 -8.64 6.95
C CYS A 207 5.87 -8.06 5.70
N LEU A 208 5.75 -6.76 5.47
CA LEU A 208 6.36 -6.12 4.29
C LEU A 208 7.89 -6.19 4.33
N MET A 209 8.48 -5.99 5.51
CA MET A 209 9.93 -6.14 5.72
C MET A 209 10.40 -7.59 5.51
N GLU A 210 9.62 -8.59 5.92
CA GLU A 210 9.93 -10.00 5.64
C GLU A 210 9.81 -10.33 4.15
N VAL A 211 8.77 -9.84 3.46
CA VAL A 211 8.64 -10.00 2.00
C VAL A 211 9.79 -9.32 1.25
N SER A 212 10.28 -8.20 1.75
CA SER A 212 11.48 -7.54 1.23
C SER A 212 12.74 -8.39 1.35
N LYS A 213 12.90 -9.15 2.44
CA LYS A 213 14.01 -10.11 2.59
C LYS A 213 13.81 -11.35 1.72
N GLN A 214 12.56 -11.76 1.55
CA GLN A 214 12.17 -12.94 0.80
C GLN A 214 12.45 -12.80 -0.69
N ARG A 215 12.08 -11.66 -1.30
CA ARG A 215 12.24 -11.40 -2.74
C ARG A 215 13.70 -11.41 -3.21
N GLU A 216 14.65 -11.19 -2.30
CA GLU A 216 16.09 -11.29 -2.58
C GLU A 216 16.59 -12.76 -2.61
N LYS A 217 15.77 -13.71 -2.13
CA LYS A 217 16.16 -15.10 -1.90
C LYS A 217 15.41 -16.09 -2.78
N TYR A 218 14.10 -15.97 -2.93
CA TYR A 218 13.26 -16.91 -3.69
C TYR A 218 11.91 -16.32 -4.12
N LEU A 219 11.26 -16.96 -5.11
CA LEU A 219 9.87 -16.70 -5.48
C LEU A 219 8.92 -17.49 -4.57
N PRO A 220 7.91 -16.87 -3.92
CA PRO A 220 6.96 -17.60 -3.10
C PRO A 220 6.12 -18.57 -3.93
N SER A 221 5.68 -19.65 -3.30
CA SER A 221 4.52 -20.41 -3.77
C SER A 221 3.26 -19.54 -3.76
N LEU A 222 2.20 -19.99 -4.45
CA LEU A 222 0.93 -19.26 -4.49
C LEU A 222 0.33 -19.08 -3.08
N ASP A 223 0.41 -20.12 -2.25
CA ASP A 223 -0.14 -20.08 -0.89
C ASP A 223 0.63 -19.11 0.00
N GLU A 224 1.97 -19.19 0.01
CA GLU A 224 2.83 -18.23 0.73
C GLU A 224 2.58 -16.79 0.26
N TYR A 225 2.40 -16.59 -1.05
CA TYR A 225 2.07 -15.28 -1.60
C TYR A 225 0.72 -14.77 -1.08
N ILE A 226 -0.33 -15.60 -1.11
CA ILE A 226 -1.68 -15.22 -0.66
C ILE A 226 -1.68 -14.89 0.84
N GLU A 227 -1.06 -15.74 1.66
CA GLU A 227 -0.97 -15.55 3.11
C GLU A 227 -0.27 -14.23 3.46
N GLY A 228 0.87 -13.95 2.82
CA GLY A 228 1.57 -12.68 2.98
C GLY A 228 0.76 -11.49 2.43
N ARG A 229 0.09 -11.65 1.29
CA ARG A 229 -0.64 -10.57 0.63
C ARG A 229 -1.84 -10.10 1.44
N ILE A 230 -2.54 -11.00 2.14
CA ILE A 230 -3.66 -10.63 3.03
C ILE A 230 -3.22 -9.61 4.09
N ILE A 231 -1.97 -9.69 4.55
CA ILE A 231 -1.40 -8.79 5.55
C ILE A 231 -0.81 -7.54 4.88
N ASN A 232 0.06 -7.72 3.89
CA ASN A 232 0.84 -6.63 3.29
C ASN A 232 0.10 -5.83 2.19
N ILE A 233 -1.15 -6.15 1.87
CA ILE A 233 -2.00 -5.28 1.04
C ILE A 233 -2.55 -4.08 1.82
N GLY A 234 -2.40 -4.07 3.16
CA GLY A 234 -2.76 -2.93 4.00
C GLY A 234 -4.25 -2.76 4.24
N VAL A 235 -5.07 -3.77 3.97
CA VAL A 235 -6.52 -3.68 4.17
C VAL A 235 -6.86 -3.49 5.64
N TYR A 236 -6.31 -4.29 6.55
CA TYR A 236 -6.63 -4.20 7.98
C TYR A 236 -6.29 -2.85 8.63
N PRO A 237 -5.05 -2.32 8.52
CA PRO A 237 -4.73 -1.01 9.08
C PRO A 237 -5.51 0.14 8.42
N THR A 238 -6.08 -0.08 7.22
CA THR A 238 -6.97 0.89 6.55
C THR A 238 -8.41 0.78 7.07
N LEU A 239 -8.91 -0.43 7.28
CA LEU A 239 -10.25 -0.67 7.83
C LEU A 239 -10.38 -0.14 9.26
N ASP A 240 -9.33 -0.25 10.07
CA ASP A 240 -9.30 0.29 11.44
C ASP A 240 -9.44 1.82 11.50
N LEU A 241 -9.34 2.52 10.36
CA LEU A 241 -9.53 3.97 10.25
C LEU A 241 -10.99 4.36 10.04
N ILE A 242 -11.85 3.40 9.69
CA ILE A 242 -13.28 3.58 9.50
C ILE A 242 -13.93 3.55 10.90
N PRO A 243 -14.68 4.60 11.28
CA PRO A 243 -15.34 4.67 12.58
C PRO A 243 -16.45 3.62 12.76
#